data_AF-A0AB39BNN6-F1
#
_entry.id   AF-A0AB39BNN6-F1
#
_cell.length_a   1.000
_cell.length_b   1.000
_cell.length_c   1.000
_cell.angle_alpha   90.00
_cell.angle_beta   90.00
_cell.angle_gamma   90.00
#
_symmetry.space_group_name_H-M   'P 1'
#
loop_
_entity.id
_entity.type
_entity.pdbx_description
1 polymer ?
#
loop_
_entity_poly.entity_id
_entity_poly.type
_entity_poly.pdbx_seq_one_letter_code
_entity_poly.pdbx_strand_id
1 'polypeptide(L)'
;MSLKVRDILSKEENNQLSKLKIELLNAATIKEAKSIKSKMDRIVFKAKQRYYSNKGSKEQAATSFGLSNSNEPTLTISKRA
;
A
#
# COMPACT_ATOMS: atom_id res chain seq x y z
N MET A 1 -1.66 -0.46 17.33
CA MET A 1 -2.55 -1.42 16.65
C MET A 1 -1.73 -2.26 15.67
N SER A 2 -1.75 -3.59 15.79
CA SER A 2 -1.08 -4.48 14.83
C SER A 2 -1.98 -4.72 13.61
N LEU A 3 -1.49 -4.38 12.41
CA LEU A 3 -2.21 -4.58 11.15
C LEU A 3 -2.29 -6.07 10.82
N LYS A 4 -3.52 -6.61 10.72
CA LYS A 4 -3.71 -7.98 10.29
C LYS A 4 -3.82 -8.02 8.76
N VAL A 5 -3.24 -9.05 8.15
CA VAL A 5 -3.26 -9.23 6.68
C VAL A 5 -4.69 -9.27 6.11
N ARG A 6 -5.65 -9.78 6.90
CA ARG A 6 -7.07 -9.79 6.54
C ARG A 6 -7.68 -8.39 6.35
N ASP A 7 -7.10 -7.35 6.96
CA ASP A 7 -7.61 -5.98 6.92
C ASP A 7 -7.14 -5.23 5.66
N ILE A 8 -6.20 -5.80 4.90
CA ILE A 8 -5.60 -5.18 3.69
C ILE A 8 -5.89 -5.96 2.40
N LEU A 9 -6.46 -7.15 2.50
CA LEU A 9 -6.84 -7.98 1.37
C LEU A 9 -8.20 -7.52 0.82
N SER A 10 -8.31 -7.44 -0.50
CA SER A 10 -9.61 -7.29 -1.15
C SER A 10 -10.44 -8.58 -1.05
N LYS A 11 -11.75 -8.47 -1.27
CA LYS A 11 -12.66 -9.64 -1.29
C LYS A 11 -12.20 -10.69 -2.31
N GLU A 12 -11.74 -10.26 -3.48
CA GLU A 12 -11.24 -11.14 -4.53
C GLU A 12 -9.95 -11.87 -4.11
N GLU A 13 -8.99 -11.16 -3.52
CA GLU A 13 -7.74 -11.79 -3.05
C GLU A 13 -7.99 -12.76 -1.89
N ASN A 14 -8.96 -12.45 -1.03
CA ASN A 14 -9.35 -13.33 0.06
C ASN A 14 -10.00 -14.63 -0.48
N ASN A 15 -10.81 -14.52 -1.54
CA ASN A 15 -11.34 -15.67 -2.26
C ASN A 15 -10.23 -16.50 -2.92
N GLN A 16 -9.25 -15.85 -3.56
CA GLN A 16 -8.11 -16.52 -4.18
C GLN A 16 -7.25 -17.25 -3.15
N LEU A 17 -6.97 -16.63 -2.00
CA LEU A 17 -6.26 -17.29 -0.89
C LEU A 17 -7.05 -18.48 -0.33
N SER A 18 -8.38 -18.38 -0.27
CA SER A 18 -9.23 -19.49 0.18
C SER A 18 -9.15 -20.69 -0.77
N LYS A 19 -9.17 -20.46 -2.09
CA LYS A 19 -8.98 -21.51 -3.10
C LYS A 19 -7.59 -22.14 -3.01
N LEU A 20 -6.54 -21.32 -2.94
CA LEU A 20 -5.17 -21.80 -2.81
C LEU A 20 -4.95 -22.59 -1.50
N LYS A 21 -5.67 -22.24 -0.43
CA LYS A 21 -5.62 -23.00 0.83
C LYS A 21 -6.22 -24.41 0.66
N ILE A 22 -7.29 -24.55 -0.11
CA ILE A 22 -7.88 -25.86 -0.45
C ILE A 22 -6.90 -26.64 -1.33
N GLU A 23 -6.32 -26.01 -2.36
CA GLU A 23 -5.30 -26.64 -3.21
C GLU A 23 -4.09 -27.10 -2.39
N LEU A 24 -3.66 -26.32 -1.39
CA LEU A 24 -2.54 -26.68 -0.51
C LEU A 24 -2.85 -27.91 0.34
N LEU A 25 -4.08 -28.04 0.83
CA LEU A 25 -4.53 -29.22 1.59
C LEU A 25 -4.57 -30.48 0.71
N ASN A 26 -4.87 -30.30 -0.58
CA ASN A 26 -4.93 -31.38 -1.56
C ASN A 26 -3.59 -31.64 -2.27
N ALA A 27 -2.53 -30.92 -1.92
CA ALA A 27 -1.23 -31.05 -2.58
C ALA A 27 -0.61 -32.42 -2.27
N ALA A 28 -0.32 -33.19 -3.33
CA ALA A 28 0.26 -34.52 -3.19
C ALA A 28 1.77 -34.48 -2.92
N THR A 29 2.44 -33.41 -3.34
CA THR A 29 3.90 -33.28 -3.22
C THR A 29 4.35 -31.99 -2.53
N ILE A 30 5.52 -32.04 -1.90
CA ILE A 30 6.17 -30.87 -1.30
C ILE A 30 6.45 -29.79 -2.36
N LYS A 31 6.76 -30.19 -3.60
CA LYS A 31 7.01 -29.26 -4.71
C LYS A 31 5.76 -28.46 -5.05
N GLU A 32 4.60 -29.12 -5.13
CA GLU A 32 3.31 -28.46 -5.35
C GLU A 32 2.94 -27.55 -4.17
N ALA A 33 3.08 -28.04 -2.94
CA ALA A 33 2.82 -27.25 -1.74
C ALA A 33 3.69 -25.97 -1.69
N LYS A 34 4.98 -26.07 -2.07
CA LYS A 34 5.87 -24.90 -2.18
C LYS A 34 5.41 -23.92 -3.26
N SER A 35 4.99 -24.42 -4.41
CA SER A 35 4.48 -23.59 -5.51
C SER A 35 3.21 -22.83 -5.10
N ILE A 36 2.27 -23.53 -4.46
CA ILE A 36 1.02 -22.96 -3.94
C ILE A 36 1.33 -21.91 -2.86
N LYS A 37 2.23 -22.21 -1.93
CA LYS A 37 2.69 -21.25 -0.92
C LYS A 37 3.28 -19.99 -1.55
N SER A 38 4.14 -20.12 -2.57
CA SER A 38 4.68 -18.95 -3.29
C SER A 38 3.59 -18.10 -3.97
N LYS A 39 2.53 -18.72 -4.50
CA LYS A 39 1.37 -17.98 -5.04
C LYS A 39 0.65 -17.18 -3.94
N MET A 40 0.42 -17.81 -2.79
CA MET A 40 -0.20 -17.14 -1.62
C MET A 40 0.65 -15.97 -1.13
N ASP A 41 1.97 -16.17 -1.00
CA ASP A 41 2.90 -15.12 -0.56
C ASP A 41 2.91 -13.92 -1.51
N ARG A 42 2.83 -14.15 -2.83
CA ARG A 42 2.73 -13.08 -3.84
C ARG A 42 1.46 -12.24 -3.67
N ILE A 43 0.32 -12.86 -3.37
CA ILE A 43 -0.93 -12.14 -3.13
C ILE A 43 -0.79 -11.24 -1.90
N VAL A 44 -0.29 -11.80 -0.80
CA VAL A 44 -0.06 -11.04 0.45
C VAL A 44 0.94 -9.91 0.24
N PHE A 45 2.01 -10.15 -0.51
CA PHE A 45 3.01 -9.14 -0.83
C PHE A 45 2.41 -7.97 -1.62
N LYS A 46 1.63 -8.25 -2.68
CA LYS A 46 0.95 -7.20 -3.45
C LYS A 46 -0.05 -6.42 -2.60
N ALA A 47 -0.80 -7.10 -1.74
CA ALA A 47 -1.74 -6.43 -0.83
C ALA A 47 -1.04 -5.49 0.16
N LYS A 48 0.08 -5.95 0.75
CA LYS A 48 0.92 -5.12 1.61
C LYS A 48 1.49 -3.93 0.84
N GLN A 49 2.06 -4.17 -0.34
CA GLN A 49 2.63 -3.11 -1.18
C GLN A 49 1.59 -2.01 -1.46
N ARG A 50 0.39 -2.39 -1.93
CA ARG A 50 -0.69 -1.42 -2.16
C ARG A 50 -1.09 -0.67 -0.90
N TYR A 51 -1.22 -1.35 0.23
CA TYR A 51 -1.57 -0.72 1.50
C TYR A 51 -0.54 0.33 1.92
N TYR A 52 0.76 0.01 1.84
CA TYR A 52 1.82 0.94 2.20
C TYR A 52 2.00 2.07 1.19
N SER A 53 1.87 1.79 -0.12
CA SER A 53 1.85 2.84 -1.15
C SER A 53 0.70 3.84 -0.93
N ASN A 54 -0.48 3.34 -0.57
CA ASN A 54 -1.64 4.21 -0.32
C ASN A 54 -1.54 4.96 1.02
N LYS A 55 -0.79 4.42 2.00
CA LYS A 55 -0.47 5.14 3.24
C LYS A 55 0.51 6.30 3.01
N GLY A 56 1.49 6.14 2.13
CA GLY A 56 2.36 7.25 1.70
C GLY A 56 1.60 8.37 0.97
N SER A 57 0.56 8.05 0.20
CA SER A 57 -0.28 9.06 -0.47
C SER A 57 -1.20 9.84 0.47
N LYS A 58 -1.59 9.29 1.62
CA LYS A 58 -2.42 10.01 2.60
C LYS A 58 -1.64 11.07 3.39
N GLU A 59 -0.33 10.93 3.51
CA GLU A 59 0.54 11.96 4.11
C GLU A 59 0.85 13.09 3.10
N GLN A 60 0.81 12.82 1.79
CA GLN A 60 0.99 13.84 0.75
C GLN A 60 -0.32 14.57 0.37
N ALA A 61 -1.48 13.94 0.48
CA ALA A 61 -2.77 14.62 0.24
C ALA A 61 -3.17 15.58 1.38
N ALA A 62 -2.69 15.36 2.60
CA ALA A 62 -2.91 16.27 3.73
C ALA A 62 -1.98 17.50 3.72
N THR A 63 -0.93 17.51 2.89
CA THR A 63 0.01 18.63 2.76
C THR A 63 -0.21 19.49 1.51
N SER A 64 -1.10 19.09 0.58
CA SER A 64 -1.34 19.84 -0.66
C SER A 64 -2.49 20.86 -0.61
N PHE A 65 -3.10 21.10 0.56
CA PHE A 65 -4.19 22.09 0.73
C PHE A 65 -3.87 23.18 1.78
N GLY A 66 -2.58 23.44 2.05
CA GLY A 66 -2.21 24.33 3.16
C GLY A 66 -0.83 24.97 3.10
N LEU A 67 -0.28 25.26 1.93
CA LEU A 67 0.87 26.16 1.80
C LEU A 67 0.49 27.32 0.89
N SER A 68 -0.20 28.31 1.49
CA SER A 68 -0.07 29.69 1.03
C SER A 68 1.43 30.00 1.02
N ASN A 69 1.94 30.26 -0.17
CA ASN A 69 3.33 30.54 -0.44
C ASN A 69 3.68 31.93 0.13
N SER A 70 3.93 32.02 1.44
CA SER A 70 4.54 33.19 2.05
C SER A 70 6.05 32.99 2.04
N ASN A 71 6.70 33.48 0.98
CA ASN A 71 8.07 33.99 0.98
C ASN A 71 8.47 34.39 -0.46
N GLU A 72 7.96 35.54 -0.92
CA GLU A 72 8.74 36.38 -1.83
C GLU A 72 9.12 37.68 -1.08
N PRO A 73 10.38 38.12 -1.17
CA PRO A 73 10.88 39.27 -0.41
C PRO A 73 10.29 40.57 -0.95
N THR A 74 9.69 41.36 -0.05
CA THR A 74 9.26 42.74 -0.29
C THR A 74 10.44 43.59 -0.75
N LEU A 75 10.48 43.95 -2.04
CA LEU A 75 11.35 45.00 -2.56
C LEU A 75 10.76 46.37 -2.21
N THR A 76 11.24 46.97 -1.12
CA THR A 76 10.92 48.35 -0.75
C THR A 76 11.61 49.31 -1.72
N ILE A 77 10.87 49.86 -2.68
CA ILE A 77 11.36 50.94 -3.53
C ILE A 77 11.36 52.23 -2.70
N SER A 78 12.54 52.61 -2.20
CA SER A 78 12.74 53.89 -1.51
C SER A 78 12.71 55.01 -2.56
N LYS A 79 11.68 55.86 -2.49
CA LYS A 79 11.57 57.11 -3.26
C LYS A 79 12.80 57.98 -2.99
N ARG A 80 13.55 58.34 -4.03
CA ARG A 80 14.35 59.58 -4.02
C ARG A 80 13.56 60.63 -4.80
N ALA A 81 13.24 61.72 -4.10
CA ALA A 81 12.86 63.00 -4.66
C ALA A 81 14.09 63.68 -5.27
#